data_AF-A0A2V7RW93-F1
#
_entry.id   AF-A0A2V7RW93-F1
#
_cell.length_a   1.000
_cell.length_b   1.000
_cell.length_c   1.000
_cell.angle_alpha   90.00
_cell.angle_beta   90.00
_cell.angle_gamma   90.00
#
_symmetry.space_group_name_H-M   'P 1'
#
loop_
_entity.id
_entity.type
_entity.pdbx_description
1 polymer ?
#
loop_
_entity_poly.entity_id
_entity_poly.type
_entity_poly.pdbx_seq_one_letter_code
_entity_poly.pdbx_strand_id
1 'polypeptide(L)'
;PAKLVKTATFRRGAWAIAFLHRADVANALGYHDLTPDGLPFSKVFVKTTLAAGQKVSVTACHELAEMLVDPAINLCSTGPNNLVYAYETADAVEEVEFSIHGIPMSDFVYPAWFEGFRKPGSAQFDYAKRVKRPFQILPGGYMIVFKNGRWTQIFGSAAKARRFRQEDRRGHRSTYRGRTHRMKPSRPRE
;
A
#
# COMPACT_ATOMS: atom_id res chain seq x y z
N PRO A 1 -4.27 8.93 20.19
CA PRO A 1 -3.08 9.21 19.33
C PRO A 1 -2.01 8.13 19.51
N ALA A 2 -1.34 7.71 18.42
CA ALA A 2 -0.20 6.78 18.51
C ALA A 2 1.02 7.49 19.15
N LYS A 3 1.81 6.77 19.94
CA LYS A 3 3.08 7.27 20.50
C LYS A 3 4.22 6.91 19.57
N LEU A 4 4.76 7.90 18.87
CA LEU A 4 5.90 7.70 17.96
C LEU A 4 7.22 7.70 18.74
N VAL A 5 8.09 6.75 18.43
CA VAL A 5 9.41 6.58 19.06
C VAL A 5 10.44 6.32 17.98
N LYS A 6 11.47 7.16 17.90
CA LYS A 6 12.60 6.96 16.99
C LYS A 6 13.60 5.99 17.64
N THR A 7 13.97 4.94 16.90
CA THR A 7 14.91 3.92 17.33
C THR A 7 15.69 3.40 16.11
N ALA A 8 16.89 2.86 16.34
CA ALA A 8 17.69 2.21 15.29
C ALA A 8 17.30 0.74 15.09
N THR A 9 16.68 0.12 16.10
CA THR A 9 16.27 -1.30 16.10
C THR A 9 14.80 -1.45 16.48
N PHE A 10 14.23 -2.65 16.27
CA PHE A 10 12.84 -2.92 16.65
C PHE A 10 12.62 -2.74 18.15
N ARG A 11 11.51 -2.09 18.49
CA ARG A 11 11.02 -2.04 19.87
C ARG A 11 10.06 -3.21 20.09
N ARG A 12 10.30 -3.97 21.15
CA ARG A 12 9.43 -5.08 21.54
C ARG A 12 7.97 -4.61 21.72
N GLY A 13 7.02 -5.36 21.18
CA GLY A 13 5.59 -5.08 21.30
C GLY A 13 5.10 -3.87 20.49
N ALA A 14 5.89 -3.38 19.53
CA ALA A 14 5.53 -2.22 18.72
C ALA A 14 5.53 -2.55 17.22
N TRP A 15 4.60 -1.92 16.50
CA TRP A 15 4.67 -1.86 15.04
C TRP A 15 5.86 -0.99 14.63
N ALA A 16 6.34 -1.16 13.40
CA ALA A 16 7.50 -0.42 12.92
C ALA A 16 7.32 0.14 11.51
N ILE A 17 7.96 1.27 11.26
CA ILE A 17 8.29 1.74 9.92
C ILE A 17 9.81 1.98 9.90
N ALA A 18 10.53 1.32 9.00
CA ALA A 18 11.98 1.46 8.88
C ALA A 18 12.35 2.20 7.60
N PHE A 19 13.13 3.25 7.74
CA PHE A 19 13.76 3.94 6.63
C PHE A 19 15.14 3.32 6.38
N LEU A 20 15.24 2.53 5.31
CA LEU A 20 16.42 1.76 4.93
C LEU A 20 17.10 2.39 3.72
N HIS A 21 18.41 2.21 3.55
CA HIS A 21 19.13 2.90 2.46
C HIS A 21 18.77 2.38 1.07
N ARG A 22 18.88 1.07 0.82
CA ARG A 22 18.64 0.46 -0.49
C ARG A 22 17.68 -0.71 -0.34
N ALA A 23 16.89 -0.92 -1.37
CA ALA A 23 15.97 -2.02 -1.46
C ALA A 23 16.71 -3.36 -1.33
N ASP A 24 16.23 -4.21 -0.41
CA ASP A 24 16.71 -5.59 -0.23
C ASP A 24 16.03 -6.57 -1.21
N VAL A 25 15.07 -6.05 -1.98
CA VAL A 25 14.46 -6.59 -3.20
C VAL A 25 14.72 -5.59 -4.31
N ALA A 26 15.12 -5.99 -5.52
CA ALA A 26 15.36 -5.02 -6.59
C ALA A 26 14.11 -4.15 -6.84
N ASN A 27 14.28 -2.86 -7.12
CA ASN A 27 13.25 -1.86 -7.44
C ASN A 27 12.06 -1.69 -6.45
N ALA A 28 12.04 -2.35 -5.29
CA ALA A 28 11.01 -2.11 -4.29
C ALA A 28 11.23 -0.74 -3.61
N LEU A 29 10.20 0.10 -3.58
CA LEU A 29 10.26 1.43 -2.94
C LEU A 29 9.90 1.35 -1.45
N GLY A 30 8.94 0.49 -1.14
CA GLY A 30 8.55 0.05 0.18
C GLY A 30 7.78 -1.27 0.10
N TYR A 31 7.60 -1.92 1.24
CA TYR A 31 6.67 -3.05 1.40
C TYR A 31 6.45 -3.39 2.88
N HIS A 32 5.34 -4.06 3.18
CA HIS A 32 5.05 -4.58 4.52
C HIS A 32 5.82 -5.87 4.84
N ASP A 33 6.09 -6.14 6.10
CA ASP A 33 6.75 -7.32 6.62
C ASP A 33 6.26 -7.53 8.06
N LEU A 34 6.87 -8.44 8.82
CA LEU A 34 6.63 -8.61 10.24
C LEU A 34 7.87 -8.21 11.03
N THR A 35 7.69 -7.53 12.16
CA THR A 35 8.74 -7.36 13.17
C THR A 35 9.18 -8.74 13.70
N PRO A 36 10.30 -8.83 14.44
CA PRO A 36 10.68 -10.07 15.13
C PRO A 36 9.57 -10.66 16.01
N ASP A 37 8.76 -9.79 16.62
CA ASP A 37 7.59 -10.18 17.44
C ASP A 37 6.35 -10.58 16.62
N GLY A 38 6.43 -10.62 15.29
CA GLY A 38 5.28 -10.94 14.43
C GLY A 38 4.26 -9.79 14.26
N LEU A 39 4.63 -8.55 14.60
CA LEU A 39 3.76 -7.37 14.46
C LEU A 39 3.94 -6.70 13.10
N PRO A 40 2.97 -5.89 12.64
CA PRO A 40 3.08 -5.15 11.38
C PRO A 40 4.33 -4.28 11.30
N PHE A 41 5.00 -4.36 10.17
CA PHE A 41 6.22 -3.63 9.86
C PHE A 41 6.16 -3.15 8.42
N SER A 42 6.59 -1.92 8.12
CA SER A 42 6.82 -1.47 6.74
C SER A 42 8.26 -1.02 6.53
N LYS A 43 8.87 -1.41 5.41
CA LYS A 43 10.18 -0.94 4.96
C LYS A 43 9.99 0.18 3.94
N VAL A 44 10.78 1.25 4.03
CA VAL A 44 10.83 2.37 3.08
C VAL A 44 12.28 2.56 2.65
N PHE A 45 12.59 2.37 1.37
CA PHE A 45 13.97 2.35 0.86
C PHE A 45 14.41 3.69 0.28
N VAL A 46 14.94 4.57 1.15
CA VAL A 46 15.25 5.97 0.88
C VAL A 46 16.00 6.20 -0.44
N LYS A 47 17.16 5.55 -0.68
CA LYS A 47 17.93 5.80 -1.91
C LYS A 47 17.24 5.22 -3.15
N THR A 48 16.55 4.09 -3.00
CA THR A 48 15.79 3.49 -4.12
C THR A 48 14.60 4.39 -4.50
N THR A 49 13.85 4.86 -3.52
CA THR A 49 12.75 5.83 -3.70
C THR A 49 13.24 7.09 -4.43
N LEU A 50 14.34 7.68 -3.97
CA LEU A 50 14.90 8.88 -4.61
C LEU A 50 15.42 8.60 -6.03
N ALA A 51 16.06 7.45 -6.26
CA ALA A 51 16.55 7.07 -7.60
C ALA A 51 15.40 6.82 -8.60
N ALA A 52 14.23 6.41 -8.12
CA ALA A 52 13.01 6.28 -8.92
C ALA A 52 12.28 7.62 -9.15
N GLY A 53 12.84 8.74 -8.68
CA GLY A 53 12.21 10.06 -8.76
C GLY A 53 10.99 10.23 -7.84
N GLN A 54 10.83 9.35 -6.86
CA GLN A 54 9.71 9.35 -5.91
C GLN A 54 10.09 10.05 -4.60
N LYS A 55 9.07 10.43 -3.81
CA LYS A 55 9.26 11.13 -2.53
C LYS A 55 9.17 10.16 -1.36
N VAL A 56 10.16 10.21 -0.47
CA VAL A 56 10.23 9.32 0.72
C VAL A 56 8.99 9.45 1.61
N SER A 57 8.48 10.66 1.80
CA SER A 57 7.27 10.90 2.59
C SER A 57 6.01 10.31 1.96
N VAL A 58 5.91 10.36 0.63
CA VAL A 58 4.79 9.78 -0.13
C VAL A 58 4.81 8.26 0.00
N THR A 59 5.96 7.62 -0.23
CA THR A 59 6.13 6.17 -0.03
C THR A 59 5.83 5.77 1.42
N ALA A 60 6.39 6.48 2.41
CA ALA A 60 6.11 6.17 3.82
C ALA A 60 4.64 6.32 4.20
N CYS A 61 3.96 7.35 3.66
CA CYS A 61 2.53 7.56 3.88
C CYS A 61 1.68 6.44 3.27
N HIS A 62 2.01 6.01 2.05
CA HIS A 62 1.34 4.91 1.36
C HIS A 62 1.41 3.63 2.20
N GLU A 63 2.64 3.22 2.56
CA GLU A 63 2.87 2.01 3.36
C GLU A 63 2.19 2.09 4.74
N LEU A 64 2.20 3.26 5.38
CA LEU A 64 1.57 3.46 6.68
C LEU A 64 0.04 3.39 6.59
N ALA A 65 -0.57 4.01 5.58
CA ALA A 65 -2.02 4.00 5.40
C ALA A 65 -2.54 2.57 5.24
N GLU A 66 -1.92 1.78 4.37
CA GLU A 66 -2.33 0.40 4.13
C GLU A 66 -2.08 -0.49 5.34
N MET A 67 -0.93 -0.33 6.02
CA MET A 67 -0.62 -1.11 7.22
C MET A 67 -1.59 -0.81 8.38
N LEU A 68 -2.04 0.44 8.53
CA LEU A 68 -3.01 0.82 9.56
C LEU A 68 -4.39 0.20 9.33
N VAL A 69 -4.78 -0.01 8.07
CA VAL A 69 -6.12 -0.54 7.72
C VAL A 69 -6.14 -2.06 7.63
N ASP A 70 -5.18 -2.68 6.95
CA ASP A 70 -5.10 -4.13 6.76
C ASP A 70 -3.75 -4.69 7.26
N PRO A 71 -3.48 -4.63 8.58
CA PRO A 71 -2.20 -5.04 9.15
C PRO A 71 -1.87 -6.52 8.93
N ALA A 72 -2.86 -7.35 8.61
CA ALA A 72 -2.70 -8.78 8.34
C ALA A 72 -2.66 -9.10 6.83
N ILE A 73 -2.97 -8.14 5.94
CA ILE A 73 -3.13 -8.33 4.49
C ILE A 73 -4.12 -9.46 4.17
N ASN A 74 -5.22 -9.47 4.92
CA ASN A 74 -6.27 -10.49 4.83
C ASN A 74 -7.64 -9.89 4.51
N LEU A 75 -7.81 -8.57 4.64
CA LEU A 75 -9.09 -7.92 4.37
C LEU A 75 -9.33 -7.78 2.88
N CYS A 76 -10.57 -7.99 2.46
CA CYS A 76 -11.01 -7.83 1.09
C CYS A 76 -12.43 -7.27 1.05
N SER A 77 -12.80 -6.62 -0.05
CA SER A 77 -14.18 -6.23 -0.34
C SER A 77 -14.68 -6.94 -1.60
N THR A 78 -15.94 -7.37 -1.60
CA THR A 78 -16.63 -7.68 -2.85
C THR A 78 -16.87 -6.38 -3.62
N GLY A 79 -16.60 -6.40 -4.92
CA GLY A 79 -16.72 -5.24 -5.80
C GLY A 79 -17.42 -5.58 -7.12
N PRO A 80 -17.38 -4.66 -8.10
CA PRO A 80 -18.06 -4.81 -9.36
C PRO A 80 -17.64 -6.09 -10.09
N ASN A 81 -18.58 -6.67 -10.86
CA ASN A 81 -18.36 -7.87 -11.67
C ASN A 81 -17.91 -9.10 -10.86
N ASN A 82 -18.38 -9.22 -9.61
CA ASN A 82 -18.04 -10.31 -8.68
C ASN A 82 -16.53 -10.46 -8.43
N LEU A 83 -15.77 -9.37 -8.59
CA LEU A 83 -14.37 -9.34 -8.23
C LEU A 83 -14.24 -9.12 -6.71
N VAL A 84 -13.24 -9.75 -6.11
CA VAL A 84 -12.85 -9.48 -4.71
C VAL A 84 -11.62 -8.59 -4.73
N TYR A 85 -11.73 -7.37 -4.21
CA TYR A 85 -10.66 -6.39 -4.13
C TYR A 85 -9.91 -6.56 -2.83
N ALA A 86 -8.57 -6.55 -2.88
CA ALA A 86 -7.75 -6.38 -1.69
C ALA A 86 -8.05 -5.02 -1.03
N TYR A 87 -8.01 -4.96 0.30
CA TYR A 87 -8.30 -3.73 1.05
C TYR A 87 -7.07 -2.79 1.14
N GLU A 88 -6.40 -2.58 0.00
CA GLU A 88 -5.22 -1.71 -0.15
C GLU A 88 -5.69 -0.28 -0.39
N THR A 89 -5.62 0.56 0.65
CA THR A 89 -6.29 1.88 0.64
C THR A 89 -5.59 2.94 -0.20
N ALA A 90 -4.32 2.76 -0.55
CA ALA A 90 -3.57 3.77 -1.30
C ALA A 90 -3.42 3.40 -2.78
N ASP A 91 -3.44 2.10 -3.12
CA ASP A 91 -3.30 1.56 -4.47
C ASP A 91 -4.15 2.24 -5.57
N ALA A 92 -5.45 2.45 -5.33
CA ALA A 92 -6.35 3.02 -6.33
C ALA A 92 -6.03 4.48 -6.72
N VAL A 93 -5.28 5.17 -5.86
CA VAL A 93 -4.96 6.61 -5.91
C VAL A 93 -3.47 6.89 -5.73
N GLU A 94 -2.60 5.89 -5.88
CA GLU A 94 -1.21 5.94 -5.38
C GLU A 94 -0.36 7.11 -5.92
N GLU A 95 -0.66 7.57 -7.14
CA GLU A 95 0.04 8.68 -7.81
C GLU A 95 -0.61 10.05 -7.53
N VAL A 96 -1.61 10.10 -6.66
CA VAL A 96 -2.20 11.33 -6.16
C VAL A 96 -1.54 11.68 -4.83
N GLU A 97 -1.18 12.96 -4.70
CA GLU A 97 -0.57 13.49 -3.49
C GLU A 97 -1.43 14.63 -2.92
N PHE A 98 -1.35 14.78 -1.61
CA PHE A 98 -1.78 15.98 -0.90
C PHE A 98 -0.67 16.44 0.04
N SER A 99 -0.80 17.63 0.64
CA SER A 99 0.23 18.16 1.55
C SER A 99 -0.29 18.33 2.97
N ILE A 100 0.53 17.93 3.95
CA ILE A 100 0.35 18.24 5.36
C ILE A 100 1.56 19.08 5.78
N HIS A 101 1.34 20.33 6.20
CA HIS A 101 2.42 21.25 6.61
C HIS A 101 3.56 21.34 5.59
N GLY A 102 3.24 21.35 4.30
CA GLY A 102 4.24 21.40 3.21
C GLY A 102 4.95 20.08 2.91
N ILE A 103 4.66 19.01 3.63
CA ILE A 103 5.19 17.66 3.37
C ILE A 103 4.20 16.92 2.46
N PRO A 104 4.64 16.42 1.29
CA PRO A 104 3.78 15.66 0.39
C PRO A 104 3.51 14.27 0.96
N MET A 105 2.24 13.86 0.93
CA MET A 105 1.70 12.60 1.42
C MET A 105 0.95 11.90 0.29
N SER A 106 0.98 10.56 0.27
CA SER A 106 0.17 9.77 -0.67
C SER A 106 -1.30 9.88 -0.28
N ASP A 107 -2.17 10.04 -1.27
CA ASP A 107 -3.61 9.95 -1.08
C ASP A 107 -4.05 8.53 -0.66
N PHE A 108 -5.25 8.42 -0.12
CA PHE A 108 -5.84 7.15 0.29
C PHE A 108 -7.36 7.22 0.22
N VAL A 109 -7.98 6.07 -0.02
CA VAL A 109 -9.43 5.94 -0.11
C VAL A 109 -10.06 5.72 1.26
N TYR A 110 -11.29 6.20 1.40
CA TYR A 110 -12.15 5.98 2.57
C TYR A 110 -12.98 4.70 2.41
N PRO A 111 -13.61 4.18 3.50
CA PRO A 111 -14.50 3.02 3.41
C PRO A 111 -15.57 3.14 2.32
N ALA A 112 -16.08 4.35 2.08
CA ALA A 112 -17.03 4.68 1.02
C ALA A 112 -16.58 4.23 -0.39
N TRP A 113 -15.27 4.12 -0.65
CA TRP A 113 -14.75 3.64 -1.93
C TRP A 113 -15.05 2.16 -2.16
N PHE A 114 -15.05 1.35 -1.10
CA PHE A 114 -15.36 -0.08 -1.11
C PHE A 114 -16.87 -0.38 -1.06
N GLU A 115 -17.70 0.65 -0.90
CA GLU A 115 -19.16 0.52 -0.76
C GLU A 115 -19.86 0.62 -2.12
N GLY A 116 -20.00 -0.51 -2.81
CA GLY A 116 -20.52 -0.58 -4.19
C GLY A 116 -21.95 -0.08 -4.39
N PHE A 117 -22.72 0.08 -3.31
CA PHE A 117 -24.08 0.63 -3.33
C PHE A 117 -24.11 2.17 -3.42
N ARG A 118 -22.96 2.85 -3.28
CA ARG A 118 -22.91 4.32 -3.34
C ARG A 118 -23.07 4.84 -4.76
N LYS A 119 -23.86 5.90 -4.90
CA LYS A 119 -23.98 6.66 -6.16
C LYS A 119 -22.72 7.53 -6.38
N PRO A 120 -22.36 7.84 -7.64
CA PRO A 120 -21.33 8.83 -7.92
C PRO A 120 -21.60 10.16 -7.18
N GLY A 121 -20.57 10.74 -6.57
CA GLY A 121 -20.66 12.00 -5.82
C GLY A 121 -21.45 11.95 -4.51
N SER A 122 -21.94 10.78 -4.06
CA SER A 122 -22.75 10.67 -2.83
C SER A 122 -21.95 10.67 -1.53
N ALA A 123 -20.62 10.60 -1.63
CA ALA A 123 -19.71 10.62 -0.50
C ALA A 123 -18.35 11.16 -0.95
N GLN A 124 -17.49 11.48 0.02
CA GLN A 124 -16.07 11.60 -0.23
C GLN A 124 -15.46 10.19 -0.26
N PHE A 125 -14.75 9.87 -1.33
CA PHE A 125 -14.19 8.53 -1.56
C PHE A 125 -12.70 8.44 -1.26
N ASP A 126 -11.98 9.56 -1.31
CA ASP A 126 -10.56 9.69 -1.08
C ASP A 126 -10.24 11.02 -0.37
N TYR A 127 -9.08 11.11 0.28
CA TYR A 127 -8.69 12.32 0.99
C TYR A 127 -8.54 13.51 0.03
N ALA A 128 -7.92 13.33 -1.12
CA ALA A 128 -7.66 14.39 -2.10
C ALA A 128 -8.88 14.76 -2.98
N LYS A 129 -10.04 14.13 -2.77
CA LYS A 129 -11.32 14.39 -3.48
C LYS A 129 -11.22 14.26 -5.01
N ARG A 130 -10.43 13.31 -5.48
CA ARG A 130 -10.24 12.97 -6.91
C ARG A 130 -11.16 11.85 -7.35
N VAL A 131 -11.55 10.96 -6.45
CA VAL A 131 -12.42 9.84 -6.74
C VAL A 131 -13.88 10.28 -6.72
N LYS A 132 -14.64 9.87 -7.75
CA LYS A 132 -16.02 10.30 -8.01
C LYS A 132 -17.07 9.22 -7.75
N ARG A 133 -16.67 7.95 -7.64
CA ARG A 133 -17.58 6.80 -7.45
C ARG A 133 -16.85 5.63 -6.76
N PRO A 134 -17.58 4.68 -6.13
CA PRO A 134 -16.94 3.50 -5.55
C PRO A 134 -16.20 2.68 -6.62
N PHE A 135 -15.14 1.99 -6.19
CA PHE A 135 -14.26 1.17 -7.02
C PHE A 135 -13.66 1.87 -8.25
N GLN A 136 -13.57 3.21 -8.24
CA GLN A 136 -12.86 3.93 -9.28
C GLN A 136 -11.36 3.90 -9.02
N ILE A 137 -10.62 3.38 -9.98
CA ILE A 137 -9.15 3.43 -10.01
C ILE A 137 -8.75 4.63 -10.86
N LEU A 138 -7.94 5.53 -10.31
CA LEU A 138 -7.45 6.70 -11.04
C LEU A 138 -6.38 6.29 -12.06
N PRO A 139 -6.09 7.09 -13.10
CA PRO A 139 -5.17 6.70 -14.17
C PRO A 139 -3.79 6.20 -13.71
N GLY A 140 -3.30 6.71 -12.58
CA GLY A 140 -2.02 6.30 -11.99
C GLY A 140 -2.10 5.13 -11.01
N GLY A 141 -3.30 4.68 -10.63
CA GLY A 141 -3.48 3.60 -9.65
C GLY A 141 -3.67 2.22 -10.27
N TYR A 142 -3.67 1.22 -9.40
CA TYR A 142 -4.07 -0.17 -9.69
C TYR A 142 -4.87 -0.71 -8.51
N MET A 143 -5.37 -1.93 -8.63
CA MET A 143 -5.87 -2.71 -7.51
C MET A 143 -5.52 -4.18 -7.69
N ILE A 144 -5.22 -4.85 -6.58
CA ILE A 144 -5.14 -6.30 -6.53
C ILE A 144 -6.57 -6.85 -6.41
N VAL A 145 -6.93 -7.75 -7.31
CA VAL A 145 -8.25 -8.40 -7.35
C VAL A 145 -8.13 -9.90 -7.46
N PHE A 146 -9.04 -10.64 -6.83
CA PHE A 146 -9.22 -12.05 -7.04
C PHE A 146 -10.29 -12.27 -8.12
N LYS A 147 -9.91 -13.02 -9.15
CA LYS A 147 -10.74 -13.35 -10.30
C LYS A 147 -10.44 -14.78 -10.73
N ASN A 148 -11.48 -15.59 -10.94
CA ASN A 148 -11.36 -16.96 -11.46
C ASN A 148 -10.34 -17.82 -10.69
N GLY A 149 -10.39 -17.78 -9.35
CA GLY A 149 -9.51 -18.58 -8.50
C GLY A 149 -8.09 -18.05 -8.35
N ARG A 150 -7.76 -16.86 -8.89
CA ARG A 150 -6.40 -16.30 -8.87
C ARG A 150 -6.39 -14.82 -8.52
N TRP A 151 -5.36 -14.41 -7.77
CA TRP A 151 -5.02 -13.01 -7.58
C TRP A 151 -4.37 -12.45 -8.85
N THR A 152 -4.82 -11.27 -9.26
CA THR A 152 -4.33 -10.51 -10.43
C THR A 152 -4.43 -9.01 -10.15
N GLN A 153 -4.03 -8.18 -11.10
CA GLN A 153 -4.09 -6.73 -11.01
C GLN A 153 -4.98 -6.15 -12.11
N ILE A 154 -5.71 -5.08 -11.76
CA ILE A 154 -6.39 -4.20 -12.71
C ILE A 154 -5.85 -2.79 -12.55
N PHE A 155 -5.82 -2.03 -13.64
CA PHE A 155 -5.10 -0.76 -13.72
C PHE A 155 -6.04 0.36 -14.16
N GLY A 156 -5.83 1.57 -13.64
CA GLY A 156 -6.57 2.75 -14.08
C GLY A 156 -6.13 3.27 -15.46
N SER A 157 -4.97 2.84 -15.96
CA SER A 157 -4.53 3.12 -17.33
C SER A 157 -3.54 2.08 -17.88
N ALA A 158 -3.45 2.01 -19.22
CA ALA A 158 -2.43 1.21 -19.90
C ALA A 158 -0.99 1.71 -19.62
N ALA A 159 -0.82 3.01 -19.39
CA ALA A 159 0.47 3.60 -19.03
C ALA A 159 0.93 3.10 -17.65
N LYS A 160 0.05 3.09 -16.66
CA LYS A 160 0.34 2.51 -15.34
C LYS A 160 0.64 1.02 -15.45
N ALA A 161 -0.17 0.26 -16.19
CA ALA A 161 0.09 -1.17 -16.41
C ALA A 161 1.48 -1.44 -17.01
N ARG A 162 1.97 -0.58 -17.91
CA ARG A 162 3.33 -0.69 -18.48
C ARG A 162 4.42 -0.40 -17.46
N ARG A 163 4.28 0.68 -16.67
CA ARG A 163 5.24 1.02 -15.60
C ARG A 163 5.29 -0.07 -14.54
N PHE A 164 4.12 -0.56 -14.11
CA PHE A 164 4.00 -1.60 -13.10
C PHE A 164 4.74 -2.89 -13.47
N ARG A 165 4.75 -3.28 -14.75
CA ARG A 165 5.50 -4.47 -15.22
C ARG A 165 7.03 -4.33 -15.10
N GLN A 166 7.53 -3.11 -14.92
CA GLN A 166 8.97 -2.83 -14.77
C GLN A 166 9.39 -2.77 -13.29
N GLU A 167 8.43 -2.71 -12.37
CA GLU A 167 8.67 -2.74 -10.94
C GLU A 167 9.01 -4.18 -10.51
N ASP A 168 10.06 -4.34 -9.70
CA ASP A 168 10.34 -5.62 -9.04
C ASP A 168 9.67 -5.62 -7.67
N ARG A 169 8.66 -6.49 -7.55
CA ARG A 169 7.80 -6.63 -6.38
C ARG A 169 7.95 -7.98 -5.68
N ARG A 170 9.06 -8.70 -5.94
CA ARG A 170 9.36 -9.97 -5.25
C ARG A 170 9.39 -9.73 -3.74
N GLY A 171 8.71 -10.56 -2.94
CA GLY A 171 8.70 -10.38 -1.48
C GLY A 171 7.79 -9.25 -0.97
N HIS A 172 7.13 -8.48 -1.84
CA HIS A 172 6.09 -7.53 -1.41
C HIS A 172 4.97 -8.30 -0.72
N ARG A 173 4.53 -7.86 0.46
CA ARG A 173 3.66 -8.71 1.30
C ARG A 173 2.30 -9.02 0.69
N SER A 174 1.80 -8.12 -0.16
CA SER A 174 0.59 -8.35 -0.95
C SER A 174 0.71 -9.56 -1.90
N THR A 175 1.92 -10.03 -2.23
CA THR A 175 2.15 -11.30 -2.96
C THR A 175 1.90 -12.56 -2.10
N TYR A 176 1.82 -12.42 -0.78
CA TYR A 176 1.46 -13.48 0.16
C TYR A 176 -0.04 -13.52 0.47
N ARG A 177 -0.88 -12.70 -0.19
CA ARG A 177 -2.32 -12.73 0.02
C ARG A 177 -2.88 -14.12 -0.32
N GLY A 178 -3.57 -14.74 0.65
CA GLY A 178 -3.99 -16.15 0.59
C GLY A 178 -2.87 -17.19 0.80
N ARG A 179 -1.67 -16.76 1.20
CA ARG A 179 -0.47 -17.58 1.42
C ARG A 179 0.28 -17.15 2.69
N THR A 180 -0.44 -16.77 3.75
CA THR A 180 0.12 -16.23 5.00
C THR A 180 1.15 -17.15 5.66
N HIS A 181 1.04 -18.48 5.50
CA HIS A 181 2.04 -19.46 5.95
C HIS A 181 3.44 -19.28 5.34
N ARG A 182 3.58 -18.50 4.26
CA ARG A 182 4.88 -18.20 3.62
C ARG A 182 5.54 -16.94 4.16
N MET A 183 4.86 -16.17 5.01
CA MET A 183 5.43 -14.99 5.63
C MET A 183 6.48 -15.39 6.66
N LYS A 184 7.64 -14.72 6.64
CA LYS A 184 8.72 -14.91 7.60
C LYS A 184 9.00 -13.59 8.28
N PRO A 185 9.10 -13.53 9.63
CA PRO A 185 9.51 -12.32 10.33
C PRO A 185 10.85 -11.79 9.84
N SER A 186 10.94 -10.46 9.72
CA SER A 186 12.20 -9.79 9.45
C SER A 186 13.17 -10.07 10.59
N ARG A 187 14.36 -10.57 10.24
CA ARG A 187 15.48 -10.70 11.17
C ARG A 187 16.24 -9.39 11.21
N PRO A 188 16.60 -8.86 12.39
CA PRO A 188 17.57 -7.78 12.48
C PRO A 188 18.83 -8.21 11.71
N ARG A 189 19.38 -7.34 10.87
CA ARG A 189 20.75 -7.54 10.40
C ARG A 189 21.65 -7.15 11.57
N GLU A 190 22.54 -8.07 11.96
CA GLU A 190 23.65 -7.78 12.89
C GLU A 190 24.52 -6.63 12.37
#